data_AF-A0A843GPV5-F1
#
_entry.id   AF-A0A843GPV5-F1
#
_cell.length_a   1.000
_cell.length_b   1.000
_cell.length_c   1.000
_cell.angle_alpha   90.00
_cell.angle_beta   90.00
_cell.angle_gamma   90.00
#
_symmetry.space_group_name_H-M   'P 1'
#
loop_
_entity.id
_entity.type
_entity.pdbx_description
1 polymer ?
#
loop_
_entity_poly.entity_id
_entity_poly.type
_entity_poly.pdbx_seq_one_letter_code
_entity_poly.pdbx_strand_id
1 'polypeptide(L)'
;MKMIYYNIDNINKEGANINLMYGERSNGKSYQVKDKKMFRPYLHDTKRYVSSYKNPKEVIEVDIKAGRRFMLVWRLVQDIRTEKIEQYFMDMDIVKLTNEKYNTIDVYRRQIFLANYDISTGKTIRGEKIGYVVALSIEQNFAGGSYLDVDDIIFEEFMSRLGNGTTYLYQEPTKLMNLYSTVDRKRGTTKLWLVGNSITRVCPYLKDWGIQDIILHLKQGEIKTKWISTGSFDEDGEEIFVKLAIEYCKDSGKTSYVIGDHADMLNKGSWQSDPQPHLPKSYKKYDCLFRMVFYYKGFKFLAEFLKDKEGNDCCWFLKPKYTKIKDKTLVFSDIIKTSKYWQRDIYNPLIRNDKLKKFLYNFRENQIFYATDLCGTEFKNSIDFEVRK
;
A
#
# COMPACT_ATOMS: atom_id res chain seq x y z
N MET A 1 -13.59 26.97 -9.98
CA MET A 1 -13.56 26.03 -8.83
C MET A 1 -12.15 26.06 -8.24
N LYS A 2 -11.99 26.37 -6.94
CA LYS A 2 -10.65 26.44 -6.32
C LYS A 2 -10.09 25.02 -6.25
N MET A 3 -8.92 24.79 -6.86
CA MET A 3 -8.31 23.46 -6.87
C MET A 3 -8.00 23.01 -5.43
N ILE A 4 -8.64 21.93 -4.98
CA ILE A 4 -8.29 21.26 -3.73
C ILE A 4 -7.18 20.28 -4.07
N TYR A 5 -5.93 20.69 -3.91
CA TYR A 5 -4.82 19.76 -3.89
C TYR A 5 -4.79 19.07 -2.54
N TYR A 6 -4.48 17.77 -2.53
CA TYR A 6 -4.25 17.03 -1.29
C TYR A 6 -3.24 17.78 -0.41
N ASN A 7 -3.46 17.79 0.91
CA ASN A 7 -2.53 18.35 1.88
C ASN A 7 -2.17 17.30 2.94
N ILE A 8 -0.90 16.88 2.93
CA ILE A 8 -0.33 15.90 3.87
C ILE A 8 -0.27 16.40 5.33
N ASP A 9 -0.46 17.70 5.58
CA ASP A 9 -0.41 18.25 6.95
C ASP A 9 -1.44 17.61 7.88
N ASN A 10 -2.58 17.17 7.35
CA ASN A 10 -3.64 16.57 8.14
C ASN A 10 -3.18 15.25 8.78
N ILE A 11 -2.70 14.30 7.97
CA ILE A 11 -2.15 13.05 8.49
C ILE A 11 -0.85 13.27 9.26
N ASN A 12 -0.01 14.23 8.87
CA ASN A 12 1.24 14.52 9.56
C ASN A 12 1.03 15.03 10.99
N LYS A 13 -0.06 15.74 11.28
CA LYS A 13 -0.42 16.19 12.63
C LYS A 13 -0.66 15.03 13.60
N GLU A 14 -0.98 13.84 13.10
CA GLU A 14 -1.13 12.66 13.96
C GLU A 14 0.19 12.24 14.60
N GLY A 15 1.35 12.70 14.12
CA GLY A 15 2.65 12.35 14.69
C GLY A 15 2.98 10.86 14.61
N ALA A 16 2.28 10.10 13.77
CA ALA A 16 2.45 8.66 13.63
C ALA A 16 3.85 8.29 13.13
N ASN A 17 4.35 7.12 13.51
CA ASN A 17 5.61 6.55 13.00
C ASN A 17 5.44 6.08 11.55
N ILE A 18 4.30 5.46 11.26
CA ILE A 18 3.96 4.94 9.92
C ILE A 18 2.67 5.61 9.43
N ASN A 19 2.71 6.17 8.23
CA ASN A 19 1.65 6.96 7.63
C ASN A 19 1.22 6.32 6.31
N LEU A 20 -0.03 5.86 6.22
CA LEU A 20 -0.60 5.24 5.04
C LEU A 20 -1.56 6.22 4.39
N MET A 21 -1.29 6.58 3.13
CA MET A 21 -2.14 7.47 2.35
C MET A 21 -2.51 6.76 1.05
N TYR A 22 -3.79 6.48 0.85
CA TYR A 22 -4.28 5.84 -0.38
C TYR A 22 -5.53 6.55 -0.89
N GLY A 23 -5.78 6.48 -2.20
CA GLY A 23 -6.88 7.20 -2.81
C GLY A 23 -6.66 7.46 -4.30
N GLU A 24 -7.49 8.34 -4.85
CA GLU A 24 -7.48 8.73 -6.27
C GLU A 24 -6.06 8.99 -6.80
N ARG A 25 -5.81 8.57 -8.05
CA ARG A 25 -4.55 8.85 -8.73
C ARG A 25 -4.45 10.35 -9.03
N SER A 26 -3.23 10.90 -9.00
CA SER A 26 -2.98 12.30 -9.43
C SER A 26 -3.69 13.38 -8.60
N ASN A 27 -4.15 13.07 -7.38
CA ASN A 27 -4.71 14.05 -6.44
C ASN A 27 -3.65 14.90 -5.68
N GLY A 28 -2.36 14.65 -5.91
CA GLY A 28 -1.24 15.42 -5.34
C GLY A 28 -0.49 14.75 -4.16
N LYS A 29 -0.82 13.51 -3.78
CA LYS A 29 -0.15 12.75 -2.70
C LYS A 29 1.38 12.72 -2.85
N SER A 30 1.88 12.16 -3.95
CA SER A 30 3.32 12.04 -4.19
C SER A 30 4.02 13.40 -4.24
N TYR A 31 3.40 14.42 -4.85
CA TYR A 31 3.93 15.78 -4.86
C TYR A 31 4.10 16.36 -3.44
N GLN A 32 3.08 16.25 -2.59
CA GLN A 32 3.16 16.74 -1.20
C GLN A 32 4.23 16.02 -0.39
N VAL A 33 4.39 14.70 -0.60
CA VAL A 33 5.44 13.91 0.05
C VAL A 33 6.83 14.38 -0.42
N LYS A 34 7.05 14.55 -1.73
CA LYS A 34 8.30 15.10 -2.27
C LYS A 34 8.61 16.45 -1.64
N ASP A 35 7.69 17.41 -1.73
CA ASP A 35 7.89 18.76 -1.22
C ASP A 35 8.17 18.76 0.29
N LYS A 36 7.28 18.20 1.10
CA LYS A 36 7.31 18.38 2.56
C LYS A 36 8.13 17.34 3.32
N LYS A 37 8.48 16.20 2.72
CA LYS A 37 9.22 15.10 3.37
C LYS A 37 10.57 14.82 2.72
N MET A 38 10.79 15.23 1.47
CA MET A 38 12.08 15.06 0.80
C MET A 38 12.86 16.36 0.71
N PHE A 39 12.29 17.39 0.07
CA PHE A 39 13.02 18.62 -0.22
C PHE A 39 13.06 19.60 0.95
N ARG A 40 11.91 19.96 1.53
CA ARG A 40 11.87 20.97 2.59
C ARG A 40 12.68 20.58 3.82
N PRO A 41 12.62 19.36 4.37
CA PRO A 41 13.46 19.01 5.52
C PRO A 41 14.94 19.19 5.22
N TYR A 42 15.39 18.73 4.05
CA TYR A 42 16.76 18.92 3.59
C TYR A 42 17.14 20.41 3.47
N LEU A 43 16.31 21.21 2.80
CA LEU A 43 16.57 22.63 2.50
C LEU A 43 16.41 23.55 3.72
N HIS A 44 15.51 23.23 4.65
CA HIS A 44 15.28 24.01 5.86
C HIS A 44 16.32 23.71 6.93
N ASP A 45 16.75 22.46 7.09
CA ASP A 45 17.84 22.13 8.02
C ASP A 45 19.20 22.61 7.49
N THR A 46 19.32 22.82 6.18
CA THR A 46 20.49 23.47 5.56
C THR A 46 20.38 25.00 5.50
N LYS A 47 19.31 25.63 6.02
CA LYS A 47 19.29 27.09 6.22
C LYS A 47 20.34 27.46 7.26
N ARG A 48 21.53 27.83 6.77
CA ARG A 48 22.48 28.72 7.47
C ARG A 48 21.65 29.87 8.06
N TYR A 49 21.62 29.97 9.38
CA TYR A 49 21.20 31.18 10.08
C TYR A 49 22.18 32.29 9.66
N VAL A 50 21.81 33.13 8.69
CA VAL A 50 22.45 34.44 8.56
C VAL A 50 21.70 35.35 9.50
N SER A 51 22.15 35.39 10.75
CA SER A 51 21.75 36.44 11.69
C SER A 51 22.40 37.74 11.21
N SER A 52 21.63 38.61 10.56
CA SER A 52 22.02 39.98 10.33
C SER A 52 21.98 40.77 11.64
N TYR A 53 23.04 40.68 12.45
CA TYR A 53 23.34 41.68 13.46
C TYR A 53 24.76 42.25 13.29
N LYS A 54 24.81 43.56 13.49
CA LYS A 54 25.94 44.48 13.35
C LYS A 54 27.19 44.02 14.11
N ASN A 55 28.11 43.28 13.49
CA ASN A 55 29.57 43.44 13.65
C ASN A 55 30.34 42.43 12.78
N PRO A 56 31.21 42.87 11.84
CA PRO A 56 31.81 42.00 10.82
C PRO A 56 33.16 41.40 11.21
N LYS A 57 33.37 40.89 12.44
CA LYS A 57 34.72 40.43 12.84
C LYS A 57 34.91 39.05 13.48
N GLU A 58 33.88 38.26 13.75
CA GLU A 58 34.10 36.86 14.14
C GLU A 58 33.05 35.95 13.50
N VAL A 59 33.43 35.36 12.36
CA VAL A 59 32.71 34.22 11.78
C VAL A 59 33.33 32.96 12.38
N ILE A 60 32.67 32.37 13.36
CA ILE A 60 32.94 30.98 13.72
C ILE A 60 32.04 30.14 12.82
N GLU A 61 32.61 29.58 11.75
CA GLU A 61 31.94 28.54 10.97
C GLU A 61 31.80 27.29 11.84
N VAL A 62 30.62 27.10 12.43
CA VAL A 62 30.23 25.78 12.95
C VAL A 62 29.59 25.00 11.81
N ASP A 63 30.24 23.88 11.50
CA ASP A 63 29.97 22.99 10.39
C ASP A 63 28.50 22.51 10.35
N ILE A 64 28.01 22.35 9.13
CA ILE A 64 26.61 22.12 8.76
C ILE A 64 26.12 20.80 9.38
N LYS A 65 25.04 20.82 10.18
CA LYS A 65 24.23 19.60 10.40
C LYS A 65 23.85 19.09 9.01
N ALA A 66 24.37 17.92 8.62
CA ALA A 66 24.01 17.31 7.34
C ALA A 66 22.49 17.31 7.21
N GLY A 67 21.96 18.00 6.18
CA GLY A 67 20.52 18.15 6.00
C GLY A 67 19.84 16.78 6.03
N ARG A 68 18.70 16.69 6.74
CA ARG A 68 17.91 15.46 6.83
C ARG A 68 17.64 14.93 5.43
N ARG A 69 18.07 13.70 5.17
CA ARG A 69 17.90 13.01 3.91
C ARG A 69 16.67 12.12 3.95
N PHE A 70 16.22 11.72 2.78
CA PHE A 70 15.13 10.77 2.63
C PHE A 70 15.62 9.47 1.99
N MET A 71 14.84 8.41 2.14
CA MET A 71 14.97 7.18 1.38
C MET A 71 13.70 6.93 0.59
N LEU A 72 13.83 6.89 -0.73
CA LEU A 72 12.75 6.58 -1.65
C LEU A 72 12.78 5.10 -2.01
N VAL A 73 11.65 4.44 -1.82
CA VAL A 73 11.48 2.99 -1.95
C VAL A 73 10.43 2.69 -3.02
N TRP A 74 10.79 1.80 -3.93
CA TRP A 74 9.83 1.06 -4.77
C TRP A 74 9.92 -0.42 -4.49
N ARG A 75 8.92 -1.17 -4.96
CA ARG A 75 8.89 -2.63 -4.79
C ARG A 75 10.02 -3.33 -5.54
N LEU A 76 10.22 -2.99 -6.82
CA LEU A 76 11.07 -3.75 -7.74
C LEU A 76 12.23 -2.93 -8.31
N VAL A 77 13.33 -3.59 -8.66
CA VAL A 77 14.55 -2.93 -9.17
C VAL A 77 14.32 -2.19 -10.48
N GLN A 78 13.46 -2.72 -11.36
CA GLN A 78 13.12 -2.08 -12.63
C GLN A 78 12.41 -0.72 -12.46
N ASP A 79 11.87 -0.43 -11.28
CA ASP A 79 11.17 0.83 -11.00
C ASP A 79 12.10 1.92 -10.48
N ILE A 80 13.34 1.57 -10.14
CA ILE A 80 14.36 2.50 -9.64
C ILE A 80 15.49 2.78 -10.63
N ARG A 81 15.28 2.52 -11.92
CA ARG A 81 16.22 2.93 -12.97
C ARG A 81 16.35 4.45 -12.98
N THR A 82 17.56 4.96 -13.24
CA THR A 82 17.86 6.41 -13.23
C THR A 82 16.80 7.24 -13.94
N GLU A 83 16.47 6.88 -15.19
CA GLU A 83 15.42 7.54 -15.98
C GLU A 83 14.07 7.67 -15.27
N LYS A 84 13.64 6.64 -14.53
CA LYS A 84 12.34 6.61 -13.85
C LYS A 84 12.35 7.52 -12.62
N ILE A 85 13.47 7.55 -11.91
CA ILE A 85 13.62 8.38 -10.72
C ILE A 85 13.75 9.86 -11.10
N GLU A 86 14.50 10.18 -12.15
CA GLU A 86 14.56 11.54 -12.69
C GLU A 86 13.18 12.01 -13.16
N GLN A 87 12.46 11.17 -13.92
CA GLN A 87 11.07 11.43 -14.31
C GLN A 87 10.14 11.62 -13.12
N TYR A 88 10.33 10.85 -12.05
CA TYR A 88 9.56 11.00 -10.82
C TYR A 88 9.71 12.41 -10.22
N PHE A 89 10.84 13.08 -10.36
CA PHE A 89 11.06 14.43 -9.81
C PHE A 89 10.76 15.58 -10.79
N MET A 90 10.37 15.30 -12.04
CA MET A 90 10.13 16.35 -13.07
C MET A 90 8.97 17.29 -12.74
N ASP A 91 8.04 16.89 -11.86
CA ASP A 91 6.94 17.73 -11.39
C ASP A 91 7.37 18.74 -10.31
N MET A 92 8.62 18.67 -9.83
CA MET A 92 9.18 19.57 -8.84
C MET A 92 9.95 20.71 -9.51
N ASP A 93 9.66 21.94 -9.10
CA ASP A 93 10.42 23.13 -9.53
C ASP A 93 11.72 23.23 -8.71
N ILE A 94 12.74 22.47 -9.13
CA ILE A 94 14.03 22.39 -8.44
C ILE A 94 14.74 23.75 -8.40
N VAL A 95 14.65 24.53 -9.48
CA VAL A 95 15.22 25.89 -9.56
C VAL A 95 14.65 26.74 -8.44
N LYS A 96 13.32 26.81 -8.33
CA LYS A 96 12.67 27.59 -7.28
C LYS A 96 12.92 27.04 -5.89
N LEU A 97 12.87 25.71 -5.71
CA LEU A 97 13.10 25.08 -4.40
C LEU A 97 14.49 25.37 -3.86
N THR A 98 15.48 25.44 -4.75
CA THR A 98 16.89 25.59 -4.36
C THR A 98 17.41 27.02 -4.50
N ASN A 99 16.52 28.00 -4.75
CA ASN A 99 16.88 29.40 -5.02
C ASN A 99 17.96 29.49 -6.12
N GLU A 100 17.71 28.83 -7.25
CA GLU A 100 18.54 28.83 -8.48
C GLU A 100 19.91 28.15 -8.34
N LYS A 101 20.25 27.56 -7.18
CA LYS A 101 21.51 26.83 -6.97
C LYS A 101 21.60 25.56 -7.81
N TYR A 102 20.46 24.89 -8.02
CA TYR A 102 20.35 23.65 -8.77
C TYR A 102 19.15 23.71 -9.71
N ASN A 103 19.21 23.00 -10.84
CA ASN A 103 18.14 23.00 -11.82
C ASN A 103 17.55 21.61 -12.11
N THR A 104 18.16 20.54 -11.59
CA THR A 104 17.70 19.16 -11.83
C THR A 104 18.06 18.21 -10.71
N ILE A 105 17.58 16.97 -10.85
CA ILE A 105 17.99 15.80 -10.07
C ILE A 105 18.86 14.88 -10.93
N ASP A 106 19.91 14.33 -10.34
CA ASP A 106 20.73 13.26 -10.92
C ASP A 106 20.75 12.05 -9.99
N VAL A 107 20.75 10.85 -10.56
CA VAL A 107 20.76 9.60 -9.78
C VAL A 107 21.98 8.78 -10.15
N TYR A 108 22.87 8.61 -9.16
CA TYR A 108 24.10 7.86 -9.33
C TYR A 108 24.30 6.87 -8.20
N ARG A 109 24.56 5.60 -8.53
CA ARG A 109 24.80 4.50 -7.56
C ARG A 109 23.76 4.47 -6.44
N ARG A 110 22.47 4.59 -6.78
CA ARG A 110 21.33 4.56 -5.86
C ARG A 110 21.27 5.73 -4.87
N GLN A 111 21.99 6.82 -5.15
CA GLN A 111 21.94 8.07 -4.42
C GLN A 111 21.30 9.14 -5.30
N ILE A 112 20.53 10.02 -4.68
CA ILE A 112 19.81 11.11 -5.33
C ILE A 112 20.53 12.41 -5.01
N PHE A 113 20.88 13.16 -6.05
CA PHE A 113 21.61 14.42 -5.95
C PHE A 113 20.80 15.57 -6.53
N LEU A 114 20.89 16.73 -5.88
CA LEU A 114 20.67 18.00 -6.56
C LEU A 114 21.82 18.23 -7.54
N ALA A 115 21.50 18.68 -8.76
CA ALA A 115 22.48 18.82 -9.82
C ALA A 115 22.19 20.02 -10.73
N ASN A 116 23.20 20.37 -11.53
CA ASN A 116 23.09 21.35 -12.59
C ASN A 116 23.31 20.66 -13.94
N TYR A 117 22.28 20.64 -14.76
CA TYR A 117 22.37 20.27 -16.17
C TYR A 117 22.64 21.53 -16.99
N ASP A 118 23.72 21.50 -17.76
CA ASP A 118 24.07 22.55 -18.72
C ASP A 118 23.65 22.12 -20.13
N ILE A 119 22.66 22.84 -20.67
CA ILE A 119 22.10 22.58 -22.01
C ILE A 119 23.15 22.80 -23.10
N SER A 120 24.09 23.73 -22.92
CA SER A 120 25.08 24.09 -23.94
C SER A 120 26.15 23.01 -24.09
N THR A 121 26.53 22.34 -23.00
CA THR A 121 27.55 21.29 -22.99
C THR A 121 26.97 19.87 -22.92
N GLY A 122 25.68 19.74 -22.60
CA GLY A 122 25.01 18.46 -22.38
C GLY A 122 25.49 17.72 -21.12
N LYS A 123 26.18 18.40 -20.21
CA LYS A 123 26.79 17.78 -19.02
C LYS A 123 25.96 18.05 -17.77
N THR A 124 25.85 17.03 -16.92
CA THR A 124 25.28 17.14 -15.58
C THR A 124 26.39 17.20 -14.54
N ILE A 125 26.42 18.25 -13.74
CA ILE A 125 27.33 18.41 -12.60
C ILE A 125 26.54 18.09 -11.33
N ARG A 126 26.88 16.96 -10.69
CA ARG A 126 26.30 16.54 -9.40
C ARG A 126 26.75 17.48 -8.28
N GLY A 127 25.79 17.94 -7.50
CA GLY A 127 26.01 18.70 -6.27
C GLY A 127 25.71 17.85 -5.04
N GLU A 128 24.76 18.34 -4.24
CA GLU A 128 24.46 17.82 -2.91
C GLU A 128 23.63 16.53 -2.93
N LYS A 129 24.07 15.51 -2.18
CA LYS A 129 23.28 14.29 -1.95
C LYS A 129 22.11 14.60 -1.01
N ILE A 130 20.89 14.40 -1.48
CA ILE A 130 19.65 14.66 -0.75
C ILE A 130 18.92 13.39 -0.30
N GLY A 131 19.25 12.25 -0.89
CA GLY A 131 18.56 11.01 -0.53
C GLY A 131 19.14 9.76 -1.14
N TYR A 132 18.46 8.67 -0.87
CA TYR A 132 18.76 7.32 -1.37
C TYR A 132 17.55 6.79 -2.15
N VAL A 133 17.80 5.92 -3.11
CA VAL A 133 16.76 5.13 -3.77
C VAL A 133 17.00 3.63 -3.58
N VAL A 134 15.97 2.93 -3.12
CA VAL A 134 16.03 1.51 -2.75
C VAL A 134 14.89 0.76 -3.43
N ALA A 135 15.16 -0.49 -3.83
CA ALA A 135 14.13 -1.42 -4.23
C ALA A 135 13.95 -2.45 -3.12
N LEU A 136 12.72 -2.64 -2.66
CA LEU A 136 12.39 -3.56 -1.56
C LEU A 136 12.72 -5.02 -1.90
N SER A 137 12.72 -5.39 -3.18
CA SER A 137 13.09 -6.72 -3.65
C SER A 137 14.54 -7.12 -3.36
N ILE A 138 15.41 -6.15 -3.03
CA ILE A 138 16.84 -6.36 -2.76
C ILE A 138 17.29 -5.60 -1.49
N GLU A 139 16.36 -5.38 -0.56
CA GLU A 139 16.55 -4.76 0.76
C GLU A 139 17.76 -5.31 1.55
N GLN A 140 18.06 -6.60 1.42
CA GLN A 140 19.14 -7.31 2.11
C GLN A 140 20.50 -6.71 1.79
N ASN A 141 20.68 -6.23 0.56
CA ASN A 141 21.94 -5.62 0.12
C ASN A 141 22.23 -4.29 0.82
N PHE A 142 21.24 -3.72 1.53
CA PHE A 142 21.36 -2.45 2.23
C PHE A 142 21.59 -2.62 3.74
N ALA A 143 21.49 -3.83 4.29
CA ALA A 143 21.65 -4.07 5.73
C ALA A 143 23.02 -3.61 6.28
N GLY A 144 24.07 -3.66 5.46
CA GLY A 144 25.43 -3.21 5.84
C GLY A 144 25.67 -1.70 5.77
N GLY A 145 24.75 -0.93 5.18
CA GLY A 145 24.89 0.53 5.01
C GLY A 145 24.51 1.31 6.27
N SER A 146 25.10 2.51 6.43
CA SER A 146 24.69 3.48 7.46
C SER A 146 23.77 4.54 6.86
N TYR A 147 22.58 4.69 7.43
CA TYR A 147 21.54 5.63 7.00
C TYR A 147 21.05 6.51 8.16
N LEU A 148 21.97 6.83 9.09
CA LEU A 148 21.69 7.69 10.26
C LEU A 148 21.29 9.13 9.90
N ASP A 149 21.43 9.50 8.63
CA ASP A 149 21.03 10.78 8.05
C ASP A 149 19.62 10.74 7.44
N VAL A 150 18.91 9.61 7.49
CA VAL A 150 17.57 9.44 6.96
C VAL A 150 16.52 9.55 8.05
N ASP A 151 15.59 10.48 7.86
CA ASP A 151 14.45 10.72 8.76
C ASP A 151 13.11 10.32 8.15
N ASP A 152 13.00 10.30 6.82
CA ASP A 152 11.78 9.92 6.12
C ASP A 152 12.07 8.82 5.09
N ILE A 153 11.35 7.70 5.21
CA ILE A 153 11.28 6.63 4.20
C ILE A 153 9.97 6.79 3.45
N ILE A 154 10.03 6.90 2.13
CA ILE A 154 8.87 7.07 1.25
C ILE A 154 8.75 5.83 0.40
N PHE A 155 7.68 5.06 0.58
CA PHE A 155 7.37 3.91 -0.26
C PHE A 155 6.21 4.23 -1.19
N GLU A 156 6.56 4.47 -2.46
CA GLU A 156 5.63 4.72 -3.56
C GLU A 156 5.00 3.42 -4.08
N GLU A 157 3.72 3.51 -4.43
CA GLU A 157 2.90 2.39 -4.95
C GLU A 157 2.93 1.13 -4.05
N PHE A 158 2.85 1.34 -2.72
CA PHE A 158 2.86 0.24 -1.73
C PHE A 158 1.66 -0.71 -1.89
N MET A 159 0.53 -0.23 -2.42
CA MET A 159 -0.60 -1.07 -2.86
C MET A 159 -0.44 -1.42 -4.34
N SER A 160 -0.30 -2.71 -4.64
CA SER A 160 -0.21 -3.20 -6.02
C SER A 160 -1.58 -3.20 -6.71
N ARG A 161 -1.60 -3.02 -8.03
CA ARG A 161 -2.78 -3.24 -8.87
C ARG A 161 -3.00 -4.74 -9.06
N LEU A 162 -4.25 -5.19 -8.90
CA LEU A 162 -4.64 -6.55 -9.21
C LEU A 162 -4.57 -6.78 -10.73
N GLY A 163 -4.21 -7.99 -11.17
CA GLY A 163 -4.31 -8.42 -12.58
C GLY A 163 -3.09 -8.23 -13.49
N ASN A 164 -2.10 -7.39 -13.14
CA ASN A 164 -1.00 -7.02 -14.07
C ASN A 164 0.36 -7.66 -13.75
N GLY A 165 0.40 -8.88 -13.21
CA GLY A 165 1.66 -9.60 -12.92
C GLY A 165 2.56 -8.95 -11.87
N THR A 166 2.18 -7.81 -11.28
CA THR A 166 2.89 -7.19 -10.16
C THR A 166 2.34 -7.80 -8.87
N THR A 167 2.83 -8.98 -8.53
CA THR A 167 2.54 -9.61 -7.24
C THR A 167 3.32 -8.90 -6.14
N TYR A 168 2.74 -8.84 -4.95
CA TYR A 168 3.49 -8.49 -3.76
C TYR A 168 4.68 -9.44 -3.61
N LEU A 169 5.80 -8.94 -3.08
CA LEU A 169 6.94 -9.78 -2.73
C LEU A 169 6.53 -10.81 -1.68
N TYR A 170 7.20 -11.95 -1.68
CA TYR A 170 7.07 -12.90 -0.59
C TYR A 170 7.47 -12.23 0.73
N GLN A 171 6.59 -12.29 1.74
CA GLN A 171 6.75 -11.63 3.03
C GLN A 171 7.09 -10.13 2.92
N GLU A 172 6.48 -9.40 1.97
CA GLU A 172 6.75 -7.98 1.73
C GLU A 172 6.66 -7.09 3.00
N PRO A 173 5.65 -7.24 3.90
CA PRO A 173 5.61 -6.47 5.15
C PRO A 173 6.85 -6.67 6.03
N THR A 174 7.32 -7.92 6.17
CA THR A 174 8.53 -8.25 6.92
C THR A 174 9.77 -7.62 6.28
N LYS A 175 9.89 -7.69 4.94
CA LYS A 175 11.00 -7.03 4.21
C LYS A 175 11.01 -5.52 4.44
N LEU A 176 9.83 -4.88 4.44
CA LEU A 176 9.73 -3.44 4.68
C LEU A 176 10.14 -3.08 6.12
N MET A 177 9.74 -3.88 7.10
CA MET A 177 10.14 -3.66 8.50
C MET A 177 11.62 -3.92 8.73
N ASN A 178 12.24 -4.86 8.02
CA ASN A 178 13.70 -5.06 8.04
C ASN A 178 14.45 -3.84 7.47
N LEU A 179 13.97 -3.28 6.35
CA LEU A 179 14.51 -2.04 5.79
C LEU A 179 14.33 -0.88 6.77
N TYR A 180 13.13 -0.70 7.32
CA TYR A 180 12.85 0.33 8.32
C TYR A 180 13.81 0.23 9.51
N SER A 181 13.98 -0.97 10.07
CA SER A 181 14.89 -1.21 11.20
C SER A 181 16.35 -0.90 10.86
N THR A 182 16.78 -1.23 9.63
CA THR A 182 18.13 -0.91 9.12
C THR A 182 18.40 0.59 9.06
N VAL A 183 17.38 1.38 8.73
CA VAL A 183 17.46 2.83 8.57
C VAL A 183 17.29 3.56 9.89
N ASP A 184 16.26 3.21 10.66
CA ASP A 184 15.96 3.84 11.95
C ASP A 184 17.02 3.48 12.99
N ARG A 185 17.57 2.25 12.98
CA ARG A 185 18.59 1.76 13.92
C ARG A 185 18.24 2.04 15.38
N LYS A 186 16.99 1.78 15.77
CA LYS A 186 16.44 1.99 17.12
C LYS A 186 16.36 3.46 17.56
N ARG A 187 16.48 4.43 16.64
CA ARG A 187 16.33 5.86 16.98
C ARG A 187 14.87 6.21 17.30
N GLY A 188 13.90 5.50 16.72
CA GLY A 188 12.48 5.80 16.84
C GLY A 188 12.06 7.12 16.18
N THR A 189 12.97 7.79 15.48
CA THR A 189 12.74 9.11 14.86
C THR A 189 12.34 9.00 13.39
N THR A 190 12.70 7.92 12.71
CA THR A 190 12.43 7.76 11.27
C THR A 190 10.93 7.55 11.04
N LYS A 191 10.37 8.29 10.09
CA LYS A 191 8.97 8.17 9.66
C LYS A 191 8.86 7.36 8.37
N LEU A 192 7.85 6.52 8.27
CA LEU A 192 7.54 5.75 7.07
C LEU A 192 6.26 6.28 6.41
N TRP A 193 6.34 6.60 5.13
CA TRP A 193 5.25 7.13 4.31
C TRP A 193 4.91 6.15 3.20
N LEU A 194 3.73 5.52 3.30
CA LEU A 194 3.22 4.56 2.33
C LEU A 194 2.21 5.27 1.43
N VAL A 195 2.58 5.44 0.16
CA VAL A 195 1.82 6.22 -0.83
C VAL A 195 1.16 5.30 -1.84
N GLY A 196 -0.16 5.19 -1.79
CA GLY A 196 -0.96 4.30 -2.64
C GLY A 196 -1.79 5.08 -3.66
N ASN A 197 -1.51 4.89 -4.94
CA ASN A 197 -2.35 5.42 -6.04
C ASN A 197 -3.34 4.38 -6.58
N SER A 198 -3.31 3.17 -6.04
CA SER A 198 -4.19 2.06 -6.39
C SER A 198 -4.80 1.53 -5.11
N ILE A 199 -6.04 1.08 -5.19
CA ILE A 199 -6.88 0.88 -4.02
C ILE A 199 -7.38 -0.55 -4.08
N THR A 200 -6.61 -1.43 -3.45
CA THR A 200 -6.92 -2.86 -3.31
C THR A 200 -7.07 -3.21 -1.83
N ARG A 201 -8.10 -4.00 -1.52
CA ARG A 201 -8.28 -4.53 -0.16
C ARG A 201 -7.44 -5.78 0.07
N VAL A 202 -6.99 -6.43 -1.01
CA VAL A 202 -6.12 -7.60 -0.95
C VAL A 202 -4.68 -7.09 -0.92
N CYS A 203 -4.24 -6.70 0.27
CA CYS A 203 -2.95 -6.09 0.51
C CYS A 203 -2.32 -6.72 1.77
N PRO A 204 -1.09 -7.26 1.70
CA PRO A 204 -0.51 -8.05 2.79
C PRO A 204 -0.28 -7.23 4.05
N TYR A 205 0.06 -5.94 3.92
CA TYR A 205 0.21 -5.02 5.06
C TYR A 205 -1.06 -4.94 5.91
N LEU A 206 -2.24 -5.02 5.29
CA LEU A 206 -3.50 -4.83 6.00
C LEU A 206 -3.80 -5.99 6.95
N LYS A 207 -3.52 -7.22 6.50
CA LYS A 207 -3.63 -8.43 7.33
C LYS A 207 -2.53 -8.45 8.39
N ASP A 208 -1.28 -8.24 7.98
CA ASP A 208 -0.10 -8.35 8.83
C ASP A 208 -0.13 -7.37 10.00
N TRP A 209 -0.57 -6.13 9.76
CA TRP A 209 -0.68 -5.09 10.79
C TRP A 209 -2.07 -5.03 11.45
N GLY A 210 -2.98 -5.94 11.07
CA GLY A 210 -4.33 -6.03 11.60
C GLY A 210 -5.16 -4.77 11.39
N ILE A 211 -4.96 -4.06 10.28
CA ILE A 211 -5.66 -2.81 9.92
C ILE A 211 -6.74 -3.04 8.85
N GLN A 212 -6.99 -4.29 8.46
CA GLN A 212 -8.01 -4.68 7.49
C GLN A 212 -9.38 -4.06 7.80
N ASP A 213 -9.85 -4.18 9.03
CA ASP A 213 -11.17 -3.67 9.42
C ASP A 213 -11.23 -2.14 9.37
N ILE A 214 -10.14 -1.44 9.68
CA ILE A 214 -10.08 0.02 9.57
C ILE A 214 -10.28 0.42 8.11
N ILE A 215 -9.49 -0.17 7.20
CA ILE A 215 -9.53 0.13 5.77
C ILE A 215 -10.90 -0.16 5.14
N LEU A 216 -11.58 -1.23 5.56
CA LEU A 216 -12.89 -1.62 5.04
C LEU A 216 -13.99 -0.60 5.37
N HIS A 217 -13.87 0.12 6.47
CA HIS A 217 -14.90 1.03 6.98
C HIS A 217 -14.51 2.51 6.89
N LEU A 218 -13.26 2.81 6.54
CA LEU A 218 -12.77 4.18 6.40
C LEU A 218 -13.48 4.89 5.25
N LYS A 219 -13.94 6.12 5.49
CA LYS A 219 -14.54 6.97 4.45
C LYS A 219 -13.49 7.89 3.82
N GLN A 220 -13.74 8.34 2.59
CA GLN A 220 -12.87 9.32 1.96
C GLN A 220 -12.79 10.62 2.77
N GLY A 221 -11.58 11.15 2.91
CA GLY A 221 -11.22 12.29 3.75
C GLY A 221 -11.08 11.96 5.24
N GLU A 222 -11.28 10.71 5.66
CA GLU A 222 -11.15 10.30 7.07
C GLU A 222 -9.73 9.79 7.36
N ILE A 223 -9.25 10.13 8.55
CA ILE A 223 -7.99 9.62 9.12
C ILE A 223 -8.33 8.78 10.35
N LYS A 224 -7.73 7.60 10.45
CA LYS A 224 -7.77 6.76 11.66
C LYS A 224 -6.36 6.44 12.12
N THR A 225 -6.20 6.32 13.43
CA THR A 225 -4.93 5.91 14.03
C THR A 225 -5.06 4.55 14.72
N LYS A 226 -3.97 3.79 14.74
CA LYS A 226 -3.87 2.54 15.48
C LYS A 226 -2.49 2.43 16.13
N TRP A 227 -2.46 2.02 17.39
CA TRP A 227 -1.22 1.63 18.07
C TRP A 227 -0.99 0.13 17.88
N ILE A 228 0.25 -0.24 17.57
CA ILE A 228 0.68 -1.62 17.39
C ILE A 228 1.87 -1.86 18.32
N SER A 229 1.77 -2.88 19.18
CA SER A 229 2.91 -3.34 19.97
C SER A 229 3.96 -3.95 19.04
N THR A 230 5.24 -3.62 19.29
CA THR A 230 6.37 -4.23 18.60
C THR A 230 6.80 -5.56 19.21
N GLY A 231 6.28 -5.92 20.39
CA GLY A 231 6.77 -7.02 21.21
C GLY A 231 8.19 -6.82 21.75
N SER A 232 8.75 -5.61 21.60
CA SER A 232 10.06 -5.21 22.10
C SER A 232 9.90 -4.21 23.24
N PHE A 233 10.90 -4.16 24.11
CA PHE A 233 10.95 -3.26 25.25
C PHE A 233 12.13 -2.29 25.09
N ASP A 234 11.98 -1.08 25.60
CA ASP A 234 13.07 -0.10 25.67
C ASP A 234 14.03 -0.40 26.83
N GLU A 235 14.99 0.50 27.04
CA GLU A 235 16.02 0.35 28.09
C GLU A 235 15.44 0.37 29.51
N ASP A 236 14.27 1.00 29.69
CA ASP A 236 13.55 1.10 30.95
C ASP A 236 12.58 -0.09 31.17
N GLY A 237 12.49 -1.01 30.20
CA GLY A 237 11.61 -2.17 30.26
C GLY A 237 10.16 -1.87 29.85
N GLU A 238 9.90 -0.71 29.25
CA GLU A 238 8.58 -0.32 28.75
C GLU A 238 8.35 -0.84 27.33
N GLU A 239 7.13 -1.31 27.06
CA GLU A 239 6.79 -1.87 25.76
C GLU A 239 6.78 -0.78 24.67
N ILE A 240 7.51 -1.02 23.58
CA ILE A 240 7.59 -0.07 22.47
C ILE A 240 6.37 -0.25 21.57
N PHE A 241 5.62 0.85 21.38
CA PHE A 241 4.49 0.92 20.47
C PHE A 241 4.79 1.77 19.24
N VAL A 242 4.25 1.36 18.09
CA VAL A 242 4.28 2.10 16.84
C VAL A 242 2.89 2.67 16.59
N LYS A 243 2.80 3.99 16.40
CA LYS A 243 1.57 4.65 15.96
C LYS A 243 1.48 4.61 14.44
N LEU A 244 0.37 4.07 13.92
CA LEU A 244 -0.03 4.16 12.53
C LEU A 244 -1.07 5.27 12.35
N ALA A 245 -0.96 6.04 11.28
CA ALA A 245 -2.04 6.89 10.77
C ALA A 245 -2.42 6.41 9.36
N ILE A 246 -3.72 6.31 9.10
CA ILE A 246 -4.29 5.73 7.89
C ILE A 246 -5.30 6.72 7.34
N GLU A 247 -5.05 7.24 6.14
CA GLU A 247 -5.92 8.16 5.44
C GLU A 247 -6.41 7.56 4.12
N TYR A 248 -7.74 7.52 3.97
CA TYR A 248 -8.35 7.38 2.66
C TYR A 248 -8.55 8.79 2.09
N CYS A 249 -7.64 9.22 1.22
CA CYS A 249 -7.57 10.59 0.77
C CYS A 249 -8.85 10.99 0.02
N LYS A 250 -9.32 12.21 0.26
CA LYS A 250 -10.46 12.79 -0.43
C LYS A 250 -10.22 12.86 -1.94
N ASP A 251 -11.26 12.62 -2.72
CA ASP A 251 -11.24 12.87 -4.16
C ASP A 251 -11.05 14.36 -4.50
N SER A 252 -10.46 14.59 -5.66
CA SER A 252 -10.23 15.90 -6.23
C SER A 252 -11.45 16.42 -7.00
N GLY A 253 -12.44 15.55 -7.22
CA GLY A 253 -13.64 15.81 -8.03
C GLY A 253 -13.35 15.90 -9.54
N LYS A 254 -12.16 15.49 -10.00
CA LYS A 254 -11.76 15.53 -11.41
C LYS A 254 -12.11 14.22 -12.11
N THR A 255 -12.55 14.32 -13.36
CA THR A 255 -12.73 13.17 -14.25
C THR A 255 -11.53 13.07 -15.19
N SER A 256 -10.86 11.92 -15.22
CA SER A 256 -9.88 11.62 -16.28
C SER A 256 -10.57 11.18 -17.57
N TYR A 257 -9.85 11.30 -18.68
CA TYR A 257 -10.26 10.85 -20.01
C TYR A 257 -10.11 9.33 -20.21
N VAL A 258 -10.11 8.55 -19.13
CA VAL A 258 -9.92 7.10 -19.19
C VAL A 258 -11.21 6.40 -19.62
N ILE A 259 -11.08 5.49 -20.59
CA ILE A 259 -12.15 4.61 -21.07
C ILE A 259 -11.95 3.22 -20.43
N GLY A 260 -13.06 2.58 -20.02
CA GLY A 260 -13.09 1.21 -19.52
C GLY A 260 -13.28 1.08 -18.00
N ASP A 261 -13.36 -0.16 -17.52
CA ASP A 261 -13.84 -0.53 -16.16
C ASP A 261 -12.95 -0.01 -15.01
N HIS A 262 -11.74 0.47 -15.31
CA HIS A 262 -10.82 1.06 -14.34
C HIS A 262 -10.97 2.58 -14.16
N ALA A 263 -11.86 3.23 -14.92
CA ALA A 263 -12.04 4.69 -14.89
C ALA A 263 -12.48 5.20 -13.51
N ASP A 264 -13.42 4.52 -12.84
CA ASP A 264 -13.90 4.92 -11.52
C ASP A 264 -12.80 4.81 -10.44
N MET A 265 -11.95 3.77 -10.51
CA MET A 265 -10.82 3.62 -9.59
C MET A 265 -9.82 4.78 -9.77
N LEU A 266 -9.52 5.13 -11.02
CA LEU A 266 -8.55 6.18 -11.33
C LEU A 266 -9.08 7.57 -10.98
N ASN A 267 -10.38 7.83 -11.18
CA ASN A 267 -11.02 9.14 -11.03
C ASN A 267 -11.55 9.44 -9.63
N LYS A 268 -12.10 8.42 -8.97
CA LYS A 268 -12.76 8.59 -7.67
C LYS A 268 -12.02 7.87 -6.56
N GLY A 269 -10.95 7.14 -6.88
CA GLY A 269 -10.32 6.26 -5.92
C GLY A 269 -11.27 5.16 -5.43
N SER A 270 -12.17 4.64 -6.26
CA SER A 270 -12.97 3.48 -5.87
C SER A 270 -12.10 2.22 -5.71
N TRP A 271 -12.60 1.23 -4.97
CA TRP A 271 -11.94 -0.08 -4.86
C TRP A 271 -11.82 -0.76 -6.22
N GLN A 272 -10.65 -1.32 -6.53
CA GLN A 272 -10.45 -2.07 -7.77
C GLN A 272 -11.36 -3.30 -7.79
N SER A 273 -12.15 -3.42 -8.87
CA SER A 273 -12.92 -4.61 -9.21
C SER A 273 -12.85 -4.87 -10.70
N ASP A 274 -12.83 -6.14 -11.08
CA ASP A 274 -12.91 -6.61 -12.46
C ASP A 274 -14.33 -7.17 -12.67
N PRO A 275 -14.95 -7.04 -13.86
CA PRO A 275 -16.28 -7.57 -14.12
C PRO A 275 -16.42 -9.06 -13.74
N GLN A 276 -17.50 -9.42 -13.05
CA GLN A 276 -17.77 -10.76 -12.58
C GLN A 276 -19.15 -11.25 -13.02
N PRO A 277 -19.35 -12.57 -13.19
CA PRO A 277 -20.66 -13.12 -13.45
C PRO A 277 -21.60 -12.90 -12.25
N HIS A 278 -22.76 -12.30 -12.49
CA HIS A 278 -23.83 -12.13 -11.51
C HIS A 278 -24.98 -13.10 -11.77
N LEU A 279 -25.78 -13.38 -10.73
CA LEU A 279 -26.96 -14.25 -10.89
C LEU A 279 -27.86 -13.74 -12.02
N PRO A 280 -28.30 -14.60 -12.95
CA PRO A 280 -29.12 -14.19 -14.10
C PRO A 280 -30.54 -13.80 -13.70
N LYS A 281 -31.01 -14.25 -12.53
CA LYS A 281 -32.32 -13.92 -11.96
C LYS A 281 -32.15 -13.36 -10.55
N SER A 282 -33.20 -12.73 -10.02
CA SER A 282 -33.24 -12.29 -8.62
C SER A 282 -32.98 -13.45 -7.66
N TYR A 283 -32.15 -13.23 -6.63
CA TYR A 283 -31.85 -14.21 -5.57
C TYR A 283 -33.10 -14.89 -4.98
N LYS A 284 -34.23 -14.18 -4.90
CA LYS A 284 -35.51 -14.70 -4.36
C LYS A 284 -36.08 -15.87 -5.17
N LYS A 285 -35.68 -16.02 -6.43
CA LYS A 285 -36.09 -17.09 -7.36
C LYS A 285 -35.30 -18.39 -7.18
N TYR A 286 -34.39 -18.44 -6.21
CA TYR A 286 -33.59 -19.63 -5.92
C TYR A 286 -33.89 -20.17 -4.53
N ASP A 287 -33.71 -21.49 -4.37
CA ASP A 287 -33.64 -22.16 -3.08
C ASP A 287 -32.18 -22.45 -2.72
N CYS A 288 -31.82 -22.15 -1.47
CA CYS A 288 -30.47 -22.43 -0.97
C CYS A 288 -30.42 -23.86 -0.41
N LEU A 289 -29.70 -24.74 -1.11
CA LEU A 289 -29.57 -26.16 -0.77
C LEU A 289 -28.38 -26.42 0.16
N PHE A 290 -27.32 -25.61 0.07
CA PHE A 290 -26.12 -25.80 0.87
C PHE A 290 -25.39 -24.48 1.13
N ARG A 291 -24.69 -24.39 2.26
CA ARG A 291 -23.88 -23.23 2.64
C ARG A 291 -22.52 -23.66 3.17
N MET A 292 -21.49 -22.95 2.74
CA MET A 292 -20.14 -23.04 3.29
C MET A 292 -19.50 -21.65 3.34
N VAL A 293 -18.39 -21.55 4.06
CA VAL A 293 -17.65 -20.29 4.18
C VAL A 293 -16.24 -20.47 3.64
N PHE A 294 -15.78 -19.50 2.85
CA PHE A 294 -14.36 -19.32 2.57
C PHE A 294 -13.81 -18.26 3.51
N TYR A 295 -12.68 -18.52 4.16
CA TYR A 295 -12.00 -17.57 5.04
C TYR A 295 -10.51 -17.52 4.69
N TYR A 296 -10.14 -16.56 3.85
CA TYR A 296 -8.78 -16.42 3.34
C TYR A 296 -8.27 -15.00 3.50
N LYS A 297 -7.01 -14.84 3.91
CA LYS A 297 -6.35 -13.53 4.04
C LYS A 297 -7.16 -12.48 4.83
N GLY A 298 -7.96 -12.91 5.80
CA GLY A 298 -8.83 -12.01 6.59
C GLY A 298 -10.24 -11.81 6.02
N PHE A 299 -10.48 -12.15 4.76
CA PHE A 299 -11.78 -12.03 4.10
C PHE A 299 -12.64 -13.26 4.31
N LYS A 300 -13.93 -13.04 4.58
CA LYS A 300 -14.92 -14.10 4.72
C LYS A 300 -15.95 -13.98 3.59
N PHE A 301 -16.19 -15.08 2.90
CA PHE A 301 -17.20 -15.19 1.85
C PHE A 301 -18.16 -16.31 2.22
N LEU A 302 -19.46 -16.03 2.12
CA LEU A 302 -20.50 -17.04 2.22
C LEU A 302 -20.78 -17.56 0.81
N ALA A 303 -20.52 -18.84 0.59
CA ALA A 303 -20.87 -19.54 -0.63
C ALA A 303 -22.17 -20.32 -0.41
N GLU A 304 -23.16 -20.07 -1.26
CA GLU A 304 -24.46 -20.72 -1.22
C GLU A 304 -24.63 -21.52 -2.51
N PHE A 305 -24.93 -22.81 -2.39
CA PHE A 305 -25.36 -23.61 -3.53
C PHE A 305 -26.86 -23.38 -3.71
N LEU A 306 -27.21 -22.80 -4.86
CA LEU A 306 -28.55 -22.37 -5.20
C LEU A 306 -29.13 -23.28 -6.28
N LYS A 307 -30.42 -23.58 -6.16
CA LYS A 307 -31.23 -24.24 -7.20
C LYS A 307 -32.32 -23.29 -7.67
N ASP A 308 -32.50 -23.15 -8.98
CA ASP A 308 -33.60 -22.36 -9.55
C ASP A 308 -34.95 -23.00 -9.16
N LYS A 309 -35.91 -22.18 -8.73
CA LYS A 309 -37.27 -22.65 -8.39
C LYS A 309 -38.11 -23.01 -9.60
N GLU A 310 -37.85 -22.36 -10.72
CA GLU A 310 -38.62 -22.52 -11.97
C GLU A 310 -37.90 -23.44 -12.97
N GLY A 311 -36.65 -23.82 -12.69
CA GLY A 311 -35.83 -24.68 -13.53
C GLY A 311 -35.13 -25.79 -12.75
N ASN A 312 -34.22 -26.50 -13.42
CA ASN A 312 -33.36 -27.51 -12.78
C ASN A 312 -31.90 -27.05 -12.61
N ASP A 313 -31.60 -25.83 -13.02
CA ASP A 313 -30.23 -25.30 -12.98
C ASP A 313 -29.79 -25.04 -11.54
N CYS A 314 -28.52 -25.33 -11.28
CA CYS A 314 -27.88 -25.08 -9.99
C CYS A 314 -26.60 -24.27 -10.19
N CYS A 315 -26.28 -23.43 -9.22
CA CYS A 315 -25.06 -22.64 -9.24
C CYS A 315 -24.56 -22.31 -7.83
N TRP A 316 -23.31 -21.87 -7.75
CA TRP A 316 -22.73 -21.29 -6.54
C TRP A 316 -22.88 -19.78 -6.58
N PHE A 317 -23.35 -19.21 -5.48
CA PHE A 317 -23.42 -17.78 -5.29
C PHE A 317 -22.53 -17.37 -4.11
N LEU A 318 -21.56 -16.49 -4.37
CA LEU A 318 -20.67 -15.93 -3.36
C LEU A 318 -21.06 -14.50 -3.00
N LYS A 319 -21.08 -14.23 -1.68
CA LYS A 319 -21.27 -12.90 -1.12
C LYS A 319 -20.34 -12.66 0.06
N PRO A 320 -19.96 -11.40 0.35
CA PRO A 320 -19.17 -11.09 1.54
C PRO A 320 -19.91 -11.50 2.81
N LYS A 321 -19.16 -11.94 3.83
CA LYS A 321 -19.69 -12.34 5.13
C LYS A 321 -19.03 -11.55 6.24
N TYR A 322 -19.78 -10.62 6.84
CA TYR A 322 -19.29 -9.81 7.97
C TYR A 322 -19.62 -10.42 9.33
N THR A 323 -20.66 -11.27 9.40
CA THR A 323 -21.09 -11.91 10.64
C THR A 323 -20.14 -13.01 11.08
N LYS A 324 -20.07 -13.27 12.39
CA LYS A 324 -19.32 -14.40 12.96
C LYS A 324 -19.69 -15.72 12.26
N ILE A 325 -18.70 -16.59 12.10
CA ILE A 325 -18.91 -17.93 11.54
C ILE A 325 -19.56 -18.77 12.65
N LYS A 326 -20.71 -19.39 12.35
CA LYS A 326 -21.42 -20.23 13.31
C LYS A 326 -20.65 -21.53 13.53
N ASP A 327 -20.75 -22.10 14.72
CA ASP A 327 -20.16 -23.40 15.03
C ASP A 327 -20.65 -24.48 14.06
N LYS A 328 -19.78 -25.45 13.78
CA LYS A 328 -20.04 -26.57 12.86
C LYS A 328 -20.35 -26.18 11.41
N THR A 329 -20.12 -24.93 11.01
CA THR A 329 -20.14 -24.51 9.59
C THR A 329 -18.93 -25.08 8.87
N LEU A 330 -19.12 -25.62 7.66
CA LEU A 330 -17.99 -26.03 6.81
C LEU A 330 -17.23 -24.78 6.33
N VAL A 331 -15.94 -24.70 6.64
CA VAL A 331 -15.05 -23.57 6.32
C VAL A 331 -13.85 -24.06 5.51
N PHE A 332 -13.58 -23.41 4.39
CA PHE A 332 -12.31 -23.52 3.65
C PHE A 332 -11.43 -22.32 3.99
N SER A 333 -10.19 -22.53 4.43
CA SER A 333 -9.38 -21.44 4.98
C SER A 333 -7.86 -21.67 4.89
N ASP A 334 -7.12 -20.55 4.86
CA ASP A 334 -5.67 -20.50 5.09
C ASP A 334 -5.28 -20.68 6.57
N ILE A 335 -6.26 -20.73 7.49
CA ILE A 335 -6.05 -20.93 8.93
C ILE A 335 -6.12 -22.42 9.27
N ILE A 336 -5.04 -22.94 9.85
CA ILE A 336 -4.97 -24.32 10.32
C ILE A 336 -5.75 -24.46 11.64
N LYS A 337 -6.72 -25.37 11.67
CA LYS A 337 -7.46 -25.74 12.89
C LYS A 337 -7.62 -27.25 12.98
N THR A 338 -7.71 -27.76 14.21
CA THR A 338 -7.96 -29.18 14.51
C THR A 338 -9.40 -29.62 14.24
N SER A 339 -10.33 -28.67 14.08
CA SER A 339 -11.74 -28.95 13.84
C SER A 339 -11.98 -29.58 12.48
N LYS A 340 -12.72 -30.70 12.43
CA LYS A 340 -13.14 -31.37 11.19
C LYS A 340 -13.99 -30.51 10.25
N TYR A 341 -14.52 -29.39 10.72
CA TYR A 341 -15.29 -28.45 9.90
C TYR A 341 -14.42 -27.44 9.17
N TRP A 342 -13.13 -27.36 9.51
CA TRP A 342 -12.18 -26.48 8.86
C TRP A 342 -11.31 -27.31 7.93
N GLN A 343 -11.30 -26.92 6.67
CA GLN A 343 -10.65 -27.61 5.57
C GLN A 343 -9.71 -26.61 4.87
N ARG A 344 -8.63 -27.11 4.26
CA ARG A 344 -7.69 -26.26 3.52
C ARG A 344 -8.04 -26.17 2.03
N ASP A 345 -8.27 -27.33 1.43
CA ASP A 345 -8.53 -27.47 0.00
C ASP A 345 -9.97 -27.96 -0.22
N ILE A 346 -10.72 -27.26 -1.07
CA ILE A 346 -12.07 -27.62 -1.47
C ILE A 346 -12.14 -28.85 -2.37
N TYR A 347 -11.08 -29.11 -3.14
CA TYR A 347 -10.99 -30.23 -4.07
C TYR A 347 -10.28 -31.46 -3.51
N ASN A 348 -9.68 -31.34 -2.33
CA ASN A 348 -9.13 -32.46 -1.58
C ASN A 348 -9.39 -32.33 -0.06
N PRO A 349 -10.65 -32.26 0.40
CA PRO A 349 -10.94 -32.06 1.80
C PRO A 349 -10.79 -33.37 2.59
N LEU A 350 -10.37 -33.28 3.86
CA LEU A 350 -10.20 -34.41 4.79
C LEU A 350 -11.53 -34.91 5.39
N ILE A 351 -12.65 -34.64 4.71
CA ILE A 351 -13.99 -35.00 5.17
C ILE A 351 -14.27 -36.48 4.89
N ARG A 352 -14.80 -37.24 5.87
CA ARG A 352 -15.09 -38.68 5.69
C ARG A 352 -16.28 -38.97 4.77
N ASN A 353 -17.10 -37.98 4.45
CA ASN A 353 -18.29 -38.13 3.62
C ASN A 353 -17.95 -38.00 2.12
N ASP A 354 -17.90 -39.12 1.41
CA ASP A 354 -17.57 -39.17 -0.01
C ASP A 354 -18.62 -38.51 -0.92
N LYS A 355 -19.90 -38.53 -0.53
CA LYS A 355 -20.94 -37.81 -1.29
C LYS A 355 -20.70 -36.30 -1.24
N LEU A 356 -20.33 -35.78 -0.06
CA LEU A 356 -20.02 -34.36 0.11
C LEU A 356 -18.74 -33.96 -0.64
N LYS A 357 -17.69 -34.80 -0.60
CA LYS A 357 -16.48 -34.61 -1.43
C LYS A 357 -16.85 -34.49 -2.92
N LYS A 358 -17.61 -35.46 -3.43
CA LYS A 358 -18.10 -35.48 -4.82
C LYS A 358 -18.89 -34.23 -5.17
N PHE A 359 -19.75 -33.77 -4.27
CA PHE A 359 -20.53 -32.55 -4.44
C PHE A 359 -19.65 -31.29 -4.54
N LEU A 360 -18.61 -31.16 -3.71
CA LEU A 360 -17.71 -30.00 -3.72
C LEU A 360 -16.91 -29.85 -5.01
N TYR A 361 -16.69 -30.92 -5.78
CA TYR A 361 -16.07 -30.84 -7.12
C TYR A 361 -16.91 -30.07 -8.15
N ASN A 362 -18.18 -29.77 -7.85
CA ASN A 362 -19.01 -28.87 -8.66
C ASN A 362 -18.74 -27.39 -8.35
N PHE A 363 -17.82 -27.07 -7.44
CA PHE A 363 -17.33 -25.69 -7.30
C PHE A 363 -16.37 -25.38 -8.47
N ARG A 364 -16.93 -24.94 -9.60
CA ARG A 364 -16.19 -24.66 -10.85
C ARG A 364 -16.49 -23.28 -11.38
N GLU A 365 -15.55 -22.71 -12.13
CA GLU A 365 -15.60 -21.32 -12.57
C GLU A 365 -16.88 -20.98 -13.35
N ASN A 366 -17.33 -21.87 -14.24
CA ASN A 366 -18.55 -21.70 -15.03
C ASN A 366 -19.87 -21.86 -14.23
N GLN A 367 -19.80 -22.26 -12.96
CA GLN A 367 -20.96 -22.40 -12.07
C GLN A 367 -20.98 -21.38 -10.94
N ILE A 368 -20.03 -20.44 -10.92
CA ILE A 368 -19.87 -19.49 -9.82
C ILE A 368 -20.35 -18.09 -10.25
N PHE A 369 -21.21 -17.51 -9.41
CA PHE A 369 -21.71 -16.15 -9.51
C PHE A 369 -21.38 -15.35 -8.25
N TYR A 370 -21.23 -14.04 -8.39
CA TYR A 370 -20.82 -13.14 -7.31
C TYR A 370 -21.85 -12.06 -7.05
N ALA A 371 -21.98 -11.64 -5.79
CA ALA A 371 -22.91 -10.59 -5.38
C ALA A 371 -22.55 -9.20 -5.96
N THR A 372 -21.27 -8.94 -6.15
CA THR A 372 -20.71 -7.71 -6.75
C THR A 372 -19.39 -8.04 -7.43
N ASP A 373 -18.93 -7.19 -8.35
CA ASP A 373 -17.62 -7.34 -8.99
C ASP A 373 -16.49 -7.34 -7.97
N LEU A 374 -16.55 -6.42 -7.01
CA LEU A 374 -15.60 -6.34 -5.91
C LEU A 374 -15.53 -7.65 -5.11
N CYS A 375 -16.67 -8.28 -4.82
CA CYS A 375 -16.69 -9.57 -4.12
C CYS A 375 -15.95 -10.66 -4.90
N GLY A 376 -16.11 -10.74 -6.21
CA GLY A 376 -15.42 -11.77 -7.00
C GLY A 376 -13.94 -11.47 -7.18
N THR A 377 -13.57 -10.21 -7.39
CA THR A 377 -12.17 -9.78 -7.40
C THR A 377 -11.48 -10.06 -6.06
N GLU A 378 -12.10 -9.70 -4.93
CA GLU A 378 -11.57 -10.03 -3.60
C GLU A 378 -11.43 -11.54 -3.39
N PHE A 379 -12.46 -12.32 -3.76
CA PHE A 379 -12.43 -13.78 -3.63
C PHE A 379 -11.27 -14.41 -4.41
N LYS A 380 -11.21 -14.15 -5.72
CA LYS A 380 -10.19 -14.71 -6.63
C LYS A 380 -8.76 -14.36 -6.21
N ASN A 381 -8.55 -13.15 -5.68
CA ASN A 381 -7.22 -12.71 -5.23
C ASN A 381 -6.88 -13.15 -3.78
N SER A 382 -7.88 -13.59 -3.01
CA SER A 382 -7.69 -14.00 -1.61
C SER A 382 -7.35 -15.49 -1.45
N ILE A 383 -7.97 -16.36 -2.26
CA ILE A 383 -7.80 -17.81 -2.16
C ILE A 383 -6.36 -18.28 -2.50
N ASP A 384 -6.00 -19.46 -2.01
CA ASP A 384 -4.69 -20.10 -2.23
C ASP A 384 -4.76 -21.34 -3.12
N PHE A 385 -5.88 -21.54 -3.81
CA PHE A 385 -6.12 -22.63 -4.75
C PHE A 385 -6.64 -22.08 -6.09
N GLU A 386 -6.41 -22.81 -7.17
CA GLU A 386 -7.02 -22.50 -8.47
C GLU A 386 -8.44 -23.06 -8.55
N VAL A 387 -9.40 -22.19 -8.86
CA VAL A 387 -10.76 -22.62 -9.20
C VAL A 387 -10.70 -23.44 -10.49
N ARG A 388 -11.24 -24.65 -10.45
CA ARG A 388 -11.27 -25.53 -11.63
C ARG A 388 -12.17 -24.93 -12.71
N LYS A 389 -11.73 -25.04 -13.96
CA LYS A 389 -12.49 -24.67 -15.15
C LYS A 389 -13.71 -25.58 -15.35
#